data_AF-A0A7V9PCX6-F1
#
_entry.id   AF-A0A7V9PCX6-F1
#
_cell.length_a   1.000
_cell.length_b   1.000
_cell.length_c   1.000
_cell.angle_alpha   90.00
_cell.angle_beta   90.00
_cell.angle_gamma   90.00
#
_symmetry.space_group_name_H-M   'P 1'
#
loop_
_entity.id
_entity.type
_entity.pdbx_description
1 polymer ?
#
loop_
_entity_poly.entity_id
_entity_poly.type
_entity_poly.pdbx_seq_one_letter_code
_entity_poly.pdbx_strand_id
1 'polypeptide(L)' 'MAVGIGDPAPEIVAVDADGGTWRLSSFRAQGRPVVLVFHRHLA' A
#
# COMPACT_ATOMS: atom_id res chain seq x y z
N MET A 1 -3.25 -14.76 7.33
CA MET A 1 -3.07 -15.45 6.02
C MET A 1 -1.77 -14.92 5.43
N ALA A 2 -0.86 -15.78 4.98
CA ALA A 2 0.33 -15.33 4.26
C ALA A 2 -0.09 -14.90 2.84
N VAL A 3 0.50 -13.82 2.33
CA VAL A 3 0.27 -13.34 0.95
C VAL A 3 1.34 -13.94 0.06
N GLY A 4 0.94 -14.64 -1.00
CA GLY A 4 1.83 -15.24 -2.00
C GLY A 4 2.00 -14.37 -3.25
N ILE A 5 2.92 -14.78 -4.12
CA ILE A 5 3.07 -14.15 -5.45
C ILE A 5 1.87 -14.51 -6.32
N GLY A 6 1.25 -13.51 -6.94
CA GLY A 6 0.06 -13.67 -7.78
C GLY A 6 -1.25 -13.49 -7.03
N ASP A 7 -1.23 -13.56 -5.70
CA ASP A 7 -2.40 -13.22 -4.89
C ASP A 7 -2.72 -11.72 -5.02
N PRO A 8 -4.00 -11.34 -4.94
CA PRO A 8 -4.36 -9.94 -4.75
C PRO A 8 -3.66 -9.43 -3.49
N ALA A 9 -2.86 -8.38 -3.63
CA ALA A 9 -2.25 -7.77 -2.46
C ALA A 9 -3.36 -7.30 -1.48
N PRO A 10 -3.14 -7.40 -0.16
CA PRO A 10 -4.15 -7.01 0.83
C PRO A 10 -4.49 -5.52 0.71
N GLU A 11 -5.67 -5.14 1.20
CA GLU A 11 -5.99 -3.71 1.32
C GLU A 11 -5.11 -3.07 2.39
N ILE A 12 -4.59 -1.89 2.09
CA ILE A 12 -3.78 -1.11 3.01
C ILE A 12 -4.37 0.29 3.05
N VAL A 13 -4.78 0.69 4.24
CA VAL A 13 -5.26 2.03 4.54
C VAL A 13 -4.24 2.68 5.47
N ALA A 14 -3.71 3.82 5.06
CA ALA A 14 -2.70 4.56 5.80
C ALA A 14 -3.00 6.06 5.76
N VAL A 15 -2.35 6.80 6.65
CA VAL A 15 -2.28 8.26 6.59
C VAL A 15 -1.00 8.62 5.83
N ASP A 16 -1.10 9.46 4.81
CA ASP A 16 0.06 9.95 4.07
C ASP A 16 0.78 11.09 4.82
N ALA A 17 1.85 11.59 4.22
CA ALA A 17 2.66 12.66 4.81
C ALA A 17 1.92 14.00 4.95
N ASP A 18 0.86 14.22 4.16
CA ASP A 18 0.04 15.43 4.18
C ASP A 18 -1.18 15.28 5.11
N GLY A 19 -1.30 14.16 5.82
CA GLY A 19 -2.44 13.83 6.68
C GLY A 19 -3.66 13.29 5.91
N GLY A 20 -3.53 13.07 4.60
CA GLY A 20 -4.54 12.49 3.74
C GLY A 20 -4.74 11.00 3.98
N THR A 21 -5.92 10.50 3.60
CA THR A 21 -6.17 9.05 3.60
C THR A 21 -5.65 8.42 2.33
N TRP A 22 -4.66 7.55 2.47
CA TRP A 22 -4.12 6.74 1.40
C TRP A 22 -4.74 5.34 1.42
N ARG A 23 -5.22 4.86 0.27
CA ARG A 23 -5.77 3.50 0.08
C ARG A 23 -5.11 2.84 -1.12
N LEU A 24 -4.65 1.60 -0.96
CA LEU A 24 -3.97 0.87 -2.03
C LEU A 24 -4.90 0.60 -3.22
N SER A 25 -6.19 0.29 -2.96
CA SER A 25 -7.19 0.09 -4.02
C SER A 25 -7.38 1.29 -4.93
N SER A 26 -7.22 2.53 -4.44
CA SER A 26 -7.36 3.74 -5.27
C SER A 26 -6.35 3.79 -6.41
N PHE A 27 -5.12 3.31 -6.19
CA PHE A 27 -4.07 3.25 -7.20
C PHE A 27 -4.25 2.06 -8.15
N ARG A 28 -4.71 0.93 -7.63
CA ARG A 28 -5.06 -0.24 -8.47
C ARG A 28 -6.19 0.07 -9.44
N ALA A 29 -7.22 0.80 -8.98
CA ALA A 29 -8.35 1.21 -9.82
C ALA A 29 -7.91 2.09 -11.01
N GLN A 30 -6.78 2.79 -10.87
CA GLN A 30 -6.18 3.60 -11.94
C GLN A 30 -5.27 2.78 -12.88
N GLY A 31 -5.14 1.46 -12.66
CA GLY A 31 -4.27 0.58 -13.44
C GLY A 31 -2.78 0.85 -13.26
N ARG A 32 -2.39 1.54 -12.18
CA ARG A 32 -0.99 1.93 -11.94
C ARG A 32 -0.27 0.83 -11.14
N PRO A 33 0.94 0.43 -11.54
CA PRO A 33 1.78 -0.41 -10.69
C PRO A 33 2.12 0.35 -9.41
N VAL A 34 2.11 -0.36 -8.28
CA VAL A 34 2.39 0.21 -6.95
C VAL A 34 3.50 -0.59 -6.29
N VAL A 35 4.51 0.12 -5.77
CA VAL A 35 5.59 -0.44 -4.96
C VAL A 35 5.46 0.11 -3.54
N LEU A 36 5.48 -0.78 -2.55
CA LEU A 36 5.44 -0.43 -1.14
C LEU A 36 6.77 -0.79 -0.49
N VAL A 37 7.40 0.19 0.16
CA VAL A 37 8.66 0.02 0.87
C VAL A 37 8.43 0.31 2.34
N PHE A 38 8.62 -0.71 3.17
CA PHE A 38 8.60 -0.56 4.62
C PHE A 38 10.04 -0.40 5.10
N HIS A 39 10.32 0.72 5.76
CA HIS A 39 11.59 0.91 6.45
C HIS A 39 11.36 0.90 7.96
N ARG A 40 12.36 0.43 8.71
CA ARG A 40 12.37 0.66 10.16
C ARG A 40 12.63 2.14 10.42
N HIS A 41 11.75 2.80 11.15
CA HIS A 41 12.03 4.11 11.68
C HIS A 41 13.09 3.98 12.79
N LEU A 42 14.23 4.64 12.61
CA LEU A 42 15.33 4.71 13.58
C LEU A 42 15.36 6.14 14.11
N ALA A 43 14.52 6.43 15.11
CA ALA A 43 14.63 7.63 15.94
C ALA A 43 14.93 7.22 17.37
#